data_AF-A0A512MC12-F1
#
_entry.id   AF-A0A512MC12-F1
#
_cell.length_a   1.000
_cell.length_b   1.000
_cell.length_c   1.000
_cell.angle_alpha   90.00
_cell.angle_beta   90.00
_cell.angle_gamma   90.00
#
_symmetry.space_group_name_H-M   'P 1'
#
loop_
_entity.id
_entity.type
_entity.pdbx_description
1 polymer ?
#
loop_
_entity_poly.entity_id
_entity_poly.type
_entity_poly.pdbx_seq_one_letter_code
_entity_poly.pdbx_strand_id
1 'polypeptide(L)'
;MLSRREWVKTFALGCIASVGSGARSTVLADISPGVNVANVIDLKTADFPVLQSTYGSVRVGLFNENLPGGKMVVTRGPGDVFYAVSAVCTHSATIVDAYLHGDTQLIICYGHDSHYAMDGTLLKANDEGTANQGNLPKYNTSYANGVVRIELPSLNFKLNTVFIQSEVGNSKRLALNYNQRLGARYKVRYTPDLITPPVAVNFALTAGGVANQTQTAVATSNNARTLYVDSTQSRGFYFIEMVVETEVAYSP
;
A
#
# COMPACT_ATOMS: atom_id res chain seq x y z
N MET A 1 -7.42 -21.71 12.04
CA MET A 1 -6.25 -21.40 11.20
C MET A 1 -6.61 -20.17 10.39
N LEU A 2 -5.78 -19.14 10.37
CA LEU A 2 -5.83 -18.20 9.25
C LEU A 2 -5.70 -19.02 7.96
N SER A 3 -6.58 -18.81 7.00
CA SER A 3 -6.29 -19.30 5.67
C SER A 3 -5.06 -18.55 5.15
N ARG A 4 -4.22 -19.20 4.34
CA ARG A 4 -3.10 -18.56 3.61
C ARG A 4 -3.50 -17.26 2.87
N ARG A 5 -4.82 -16.99 2.71
CA ARG A 5 -5.37 -15.85 1.96
C ARG A 5 -5.46 -14.53 2.73
N GLU A 6 -5.47 -14.50 4.05
CA GLU A 6 -5.62 -13.24 4.81
C GLU A 6 -4.28 -12.56 5.17
N TRP A 7 -3.17 -13.25 4.88
CA TRP A 7 -1.81 -12.83 5.26
C TRP A 7 -1.26 -11.64 4.46
N VAL A 8 -1.95 -11.16 3.42
CA VAL A 8 -1.32 -10.38 2.34
C VAL A 8 -1.67 -8.88 2.34
N LYS A 9 -2.22 -8.36 3.45
CA LYS A 9 -2.35 -6.91 3.69
C LYS A 9 -1.18 -6.29 4.45
N THR A 10 -0.15 -7.07 4.71
CA THR A 10 0.93 -6.71 5.63
C THR A 10 2.22 -6.47 4.87
N PHE A 11 2.70 -5.22 4.88
CA PHE A 11 3.99 -4.87 4.28
C PHE A 11 5.18 -5.18 5.20
N ALA A 12 4.93 -5.39 6.50
CA ALA A 12 5.94 -5.83 7.45
C ALA A 12 5.31 -6.35 8.76
N LEU A 13 5.83 -7.46 9.30
CA LEU A 13 5.36 -8.08 10.54
C LEU A 13 6.50 -8.12 11.57
N GLY A 14 6.25 -7.61 12.78
CA GLY A 14 7.11 -7.83 13.95
C GLY A 14 6.34 -8.53 15.06
N CYS A 15 6.85 -9.67 15.57
CA CYS A 15 6.29 -10.36 16.75
C CYS A 15 6.92 -9.84 18.05
N ILE A 16 6.18 -9.84 19.14
CA ILE A 16 6.69 -9.67 20.50
C ILE A 16 6.34 -10.89 21.34
N ALA A 17 7.35 -11.45 22.03
CA ALA A 17 7.22 -12.41 23.10
C ALA A 17 8.13 -11.93 24.24
N SER A 18 7.54 -11.47 25.35
CA SER A 18 8.31 -11.14 26.54
C SER A 18 8.70 -12.44 27.26
N VAL A 19 9.97 -12.82 27.23
CA VAL A 19 10.54 -13.77 28.20
C VAL A 19 10.98 -12.96 29.43
N GLY A 20 10.75 -13.49 30.62
CA GLY A 20 10.87 -12.78 31.90
C GLY A 20 12.18 -12.01 32.15
N SER A 21 12.07 -11.11 33.13
CA SER A 21 13.06 -10.13 33.60
C SER A 21 14.53 -10.47 33.40
N GLY A 22 15.26 -9.60 32.71
CA GLY A 22 16.72 -9.46 32.87
C GLY A 22 17.53 -9.24 31.59
N ALA A 23 16.99 -9.57 30.42
CA ALA A 23 17.69 -9.37 29.16
C ALA A 23 16.90 -8.42 28.25
N ARG A 24 17.59 -7.41 27.68
CA ARG A 24 17.10 -6.65 26.51
C ARG A 24 17.00 -7.61 25.34
N SER A 25 15.93 -8.39 25.30
CA SER A 25 15.63 -9.31 24.22
C SER A 25 15.28 -8.46 23.00
N THR A 26 16.14 -8.48 21.99
CA THR A 26 15.79 -8.05 20.65
C THR A 26 14.69 -8.97 20.16
N VAL A 27 13.44 -8.51 20.21
CA VAL A 27 12.32 -9.32 19.75
C VAL A 27 12.17 -9.09 18.26
N LEU A 28 12.91 -9.90 17.50
CA LEU A 28 12.84 -9.91 16.04
C LEU A 28 12.29 -11.27 15.60
N ALA A 29 10.99 -11.32 15.33
CA ALA A 29 10.52 -12.19 14.25
C ALA A 29 10.16 -11.25 13.10
N ASP A 30 11.15 -10.97 12.26
CA ASP A 30 10.91 -10.42 10.93
C ASP A 30 10.25 -11.53 10.13
N ILE A 31 8.95 -11.42 9.89
CA ILE A 31 8.33 -12.20 8.81
C ILE A 31 8.28 -11.28 7.59
N SER A 32 9.46 -11.09 7.00
CA SER A 32 9.57 -10.66 5.63
C SER A 32 9.04 -11.80 4.76
N PRO A 33 8.10 -11.53 3.82
CA PRO A 33 7.69 -12.54 2.85
C PRO A 33 8.93 -13.16 2.21
N GLY A 34 9.11 -14.47 2.42
CA GLY A 34 10.34 -15.18 2.07
C GLY A 34 10.64 -15.18 0.57
N VAL A 35 11.91 -14.98 0.24
CA VAL A 35 12.69 -15.29 -0.99
C VAL A 35 12.13 -14.99 -2.40
N ASN A 36 10.83 -14.91 -2.67
CA ASN A 36 10.26 -14.29 -3.87
C ASN A 36 8.72 -14.16 -3.80
N VAL A 37 8.22 -13.31 -2.91
CA VAL A 37 6.78 -12.95 -2.86
C VAL A 37 6.72 -11.50 -3.28
N ALA A 38 6.43 -11.28 -4.57
CA ALA A 38 6.46 -9.98 -5.20
C ALA A 38 5.81 -8.93 -4.29
N ASN A 39 6.46 -7.77 -4.23
CA ASN A 39 5.98 -6.53 -3.67
C ASN A 39 4.49 -6.26 -3.96
N VAL A 40 3.58 -6.79 -3.15
CA VAL A 40 2.16 -6.92 -3.48
C VAL A 40 1.32 -5.94 -2.67
N ILE A 41 0.27 -5.39 -3.29
CA ILE A 41 -0.79 -4.62 -2.65
C ILE A 41 -2.13 -5.34 -2.78
N ASP A 42 -2.83 -5.46 -1.66
CA ASP A 42 -4.16 -6.07 -1.59
C ASP A 42 -5.25 -5.00 -1.33
N LEU A 43 -6.02 -4.68 -2.37
CA LEU A 43 -7.17 -3.78 -2.32
C LEU A 43 -8.45 -4.58 -2.04
N LYS A 44 -9.19 -4.24 -0.98
CA LYS A 44 -10.53 -4.80 -0.75
C LYS A 44 -11.52 -4.00 -1.61
N THR A 45 -12.28 -4.65 -2.48
CA THR A 45 -13.30 -3.97 -3.30
C THR A 45 -14.41 -3.34 -2.44
N ALA A 46 -14.61 -3.83 -1.22
CA ALA A 46 -15.48 -3.19 -0.22
C ALA A 46 -15.04 -1.77 0.16
N ASP A 47 -13.74 -1.49 0.13
CA ASP A 47 -13.17 -0.17 0.46
C ASP A 47 -13.26 0.80 -0.74
N PHE A 48 -13.56 0.28 -1.95
CA PHE A 48 -13.68 1.03 -3.20
C PHE A 48 -14.99 0.66 -3.90
N PRO A 49 -16.14 1.23 -3.50
CA PRO A 49 -17.46 0.78 -3.96
C PRO A 49 -17.62 0.70 -5.48
N VAL A 50 -16.99 1.59 -6.24
CA VAL A 50 -17.05 1.55 -7.72
C VAL A 50 -16.48 0.24 -8.30
N LEU A 51 -15.46 -0.35 -7.66
CA LEU A 51 -14.88 -1.63 -8.07
C LEU A 51 -15.80 -2.83 -7.80
N GLN A 52 -16.95 -2.62 -7.15
CA GLN A 52 -17.98 -3.66 -7.03
C GLN A 52 -18.80 -3.85 -8.31
N SER A 53 -18.71 -2.91 -9.25
CA SER A 53 -19.41 -2.98 -10.53
C SER A 53 -18.45 -3.28 -11.67
N THR A 54 -18.92 -4.02 -12.67
CA THR A 54 -18.19 -4.17 -13.94
C THR A 54 -17.97 -2.80 -14.57
N TYR A 55 -16.77 -2.58 -15.09
CA TYR A 55 -16.23 -1.33 -15.62
C TYR A 55 -16.01 -0.19 -14.62
N GLY A 56 -16.33 -0.40 -13.34
CA GLY A 56 -15.95 0.55 -12.30
C GLY A 56 -14.43 0.71 -12.23
N SER A 57 -13.97 1.96 -12.09
CA SER A 57 -12.56 2.30 -12.15
C SER A 57 -12.17 3.34 -11.10
N VAL A 58 -10.98 3.16 -10.53
CA VAL A 58 -10.39 4.11 -9.59
C VAL A 58 -8.96 4.44 -10.00
N ARG A 59 -8.54 5.68 -9.75
CA ARG A 59 -7.13 6.06 -9.64
C ARG A 59 -6.76 6.11 -8.17
N VAL A 60 -5.76 5.32 -7.80
CA VAL A 60 -5.24 5.28 -6.43
C VAL A 60 -3.80 5.80 -6.37
N GLY A 61 -3.50 6.51 -5.30
CA GLY A 61 -2.16 6.96 -4.94
C GLY A 61 -1.61 6.09 -3.81
N LEU A 62 -0.41 5.55 -4.02
CA LEU A 62 0.36 4.79 -3.02
C LEU A 62 1.39 5.68 -2.35
N PHE A 63 2.02 6.52 -3.15
CA PHE A 63 2.87 7.59 -2.71
C PHE A 63 2.73 8.77 -3.66
N ASN A 64 2.83 9.97 -3.12
CA ASN A 64 2.60 11.23 -3.83
C ASN A 64 3.77 11.60 -4.79
N GLU A 65 4.16 10.66 -5.66
CA GLU A 65 5.13 10.86 -6.75
C GLU A 65 4.49 10.44 -8.08
N ASN A 66 4.75 11.22 -9.15
CA ASN A 66 4.32 10.89 -10.52
C ASN A 66 5.31 9.91 -11.16
N LEU A 67 5.49 8.75 -10.52
CA LEU A 67 6.36 7.68 -11.00
C LEU A 67 5.55 6.39 -11.21
N PRO A 68 5.96 5.51 -12.14
CA PRO A 68 5.38 4.18 -12.26
C PRO A 68 5.40 3.47 -10.90
N GLY A 69 4.23 3.04 -10.45
CA GLY A 69 4.01 2.37 -9.17
C GLY A 69 3.72 3.30 -7.99
N GLY A 70 3.76 4.62 -8.18
CA GLY A 70 3.30 5.61 -7.19
C GLY A 70 1.83 5.96 -7.31
N LYS A 71 1.32 5.99 -8.55
CA LYS A 71 -0.09 6.16 -8.88
C LYS A 71 -0.51 5.14 -9.91
N MET A 72 -1.72 4.61 -9.77
CA MET A 72 -2.21 3.55 -10.64
C MET A 72 -3.71 3.64 -10.87
N VAL A 73 -4.13 3.23 -12.06
CA VAL A 73 -5.54 3.02 -12.40
C VAL A 73 -5.86 1.55 -12.20
N VAL A 74 -6.96 1.28 -11.50
CA VAL A 74 -7.49 -0.07 -11.28
C VAL A 74 -8.91 -0.10 -11.81
N THR A 75 -9.17 -0.99 -12.77
CA THR A 75 -10.49 -1.13 -13.42
C THR A 75 -10.96 -2.57 -13.30
N ARG A 76 -12.22 -2.78 -12.92
CA ARG A 76 -12.85 -4.11 -12.98
C ARG A 76 -13.39 -4.35 -14.39
N GLY A 77 -12.80 -5.26 -15.13
CA GLY A 77 -13.33 -5.74 -16.40
C GLY A 77 -14.44 -6.78 -16.25
N PRO A 78 -15.00 -7.24 -17.38
CA PRO A 78 -15.95 -8.36 -17.41
C PRO A 78 -15.35 -9.64 -16.82
N GLY A 79 -16.20 -10.48 -16.21
CA GLY A 79 -15.77 -11.77 -15.66
C GLY A 79 -14.85 -11.67 -14.43
N ASP A 80 -14.90 -10.55 -13.70
CA ASP A 80 -14.09 -10.28 -12.51
C ASP A 80 -12.57 -10.27 -12.76
N VAL A 81 -12.19 -9.96 -13.99
CA VAL A 81 -10.81 -9.64 -14.36
C VAL A 81 -10.50 -8.22 -13.95
N PHE A 82 -9.40 -7.99 -13.24
CA PHE A 82 -8.97 -6.64 -12.87
C PHE A 82 -7.77 -6.20 -13.70
N TYR A 83 -7.82 -5.00 -14.24
CA TYR A 83 -6.70 -4.36 -14.92
C TYR A 83 -6.09 -3.32 -14.01
N ALA A 84 -4.79 -3.45 -13.75
CA ALA A 84 -4.02 -2.49 -12.98
C ALA A 84 -2.88 -1.95 -13.84
N VAL A 85 -2.84 -0.64 -14.04
CA VAL A 85 -1.83 0.03 -14.86
C VAL A 85 -1.30 1.28 -14.18
N SER A 86 -0.09 1.71 -14.53
CA SER A 86 0.46 2.99 -14.09
C SER A 86 -0.47 4.12 -14.50
N ALA A 87 -0.76 5.05 -13.60
CA ALA A 87 -1.49 6.27 -13.93
C ALA A 87 -0.58 7.35 -14.56
N VAL A 88 0.69 7.04 -14.80
CA VAL A 88 1.67 7.97 -15.39
C VAL A 88 1.74 7.71 -16.88
N CYS A 89 1.30 8.70 -17.67
CA CYS A 89 1.39 8.67 -19.13
C CYS A 89 2.85 8.53 -19.58
N THR A 90 3.08 7.63 -20.54
CA THR A 90 4.39 7.33 -21.11
C THR A 90 4.96 8.43 -22.01
N HIS A 91 4.15 9.42 -22.39
CA HIS A 91 4.60 10.58 -23.17
C HIS A 91 5.39 11.57 -22.30
N SER A 92 4.73 12.22 -21.33
CA SER A 92 5.29 13.33 -20.55
C SER A 92 5.14 13.18 -19.04
N ALA A 93 4.92 11.96 -18.56
CA ALA A 93 4.63 11.65 -17.15
C ALA A 93 3.40 12.38 -16.56
N THR A 94 2.53 12.91 -17.43
CA THR A 94 1.24 13.47 -17.01
C THR A 94 0.37 12.38 -16.42
N ILE A 95 -0.36 12.70 -15.35
CA ILE A 95 -1.25 11.73 -14.70
C ILE A 95 -2.54 11.58 -15.53
N VAL A 96 -2.87 10.34 -15.88
CA VAL A 96 -4.13 9.98 -16.54
C VAL A 96 -5.22 9.75 -15.50
N ASP A 97 -6.46 9.93 -15.90
CA ASP A 97 -7.61 9.66 -15.06
C ASP A 97 -7.99 8.17 -15.01
N ALA A 98 -8.94 7.82 -14.14
CA ALA A 98 -9.52 6.47 -14.12
C ALA A 98 -10.25 6.18 -15.45
N TYR A 99 -10.46 4.89 -15.76
CA TYR A 99 -11.17 4.48 -16.97
C TYR A 99 -12.61 5.00 -16.95
N LEU A 100 -13.01 5.67 -18.02
CA LEU A 100 -14.34 6.24 -18.20
C LEU A 100 -15.20 5.32 -19.06
N HIS A 101 -16.01 4.49 -18.42
CA HIS A 101 -17.02 3.70 -19.11
C HIS A 101 -18.25 4.56 -19.47
N GLY A 102 -18.98 4.18 -20.51
CA GLY A 102 -20.19 4.88 -20.97
C GLY A 102 -19.96 6.13 -21.83
N ASP A 103 -19.01 6.99 -21.44
CA ASP A 103 -18.69 8.23 -22.18
C ASP A 103 -17.70 7.95 -23.33
N THR A 104 -16.42 7.87 -23.00
CA THR A 104 -15.36 7.71 -24.00
C THR A 104 -14.90 6.26 -24.16
N GLN A 105 -15.15 5.41 -23.17
CA GLN A 105 -14.62 4.04 -23.08
C GLN A 105 -13.09 3.99 -23.09
N LEU A 106 -12.45 4.99 -22.47
CA LEU A 106 -11.00 5.20 -22.52
C LEU A 106 -10.42 5.59 -21.14
N ILE A 107 -9.11 5.37 -20.99
CA ILE A 107 -8.26 6.12 -20.06
C ILE A 107 -7.65 7.27 -20.87
N ILE A 108 -7.87 8.51 -20.45
CA ILE A 108 -7.46 9.70 -21.20
C ILE A 108 -6.34 10.44 -20.45
N CYS A 109 -5.29 10.80 -21.19
CA CYS A 109 -4.28 11.77 -20.78
C CYS A 109 -4.64 13.14 -21.36
N TYR A 110 -5.16 14.05 -20.54
CA TYR A 110 -5.54 15.39 -20.98
C TYR A 110 -4.37 16.34 -21.29
N GLY A 111 -3.12 15.94 -21.00
CA GLY A 111 -1.96 16.78 -21.29
C GLY A 111 -1.73 16.97 -22.79
N HIS A 112 -1.87 15.91 -23.58
CA HIS A 112 -1.62 15.91 -25.03
C HIS A 112 -2.55 14.93 -25.77
N ASP A 113 -3.74 14.71 -25.21
CA ASP A 113 -4.83 13.88 -25.74
C ASP A 113 -4.46 12.43 -26.12
N SER A 114 -3.68 11.77 -25.27
CA SER A 114 -3.36 10.35 -25.46
C SER A 114 -4.46 9.45 -24.90
N HIS A 115 -4.86 8.44 -25.66
CA HIS A 115 -5.96 7.54 -25.29
C HIS A 115 -5.46 6.12 -25.12
N TYR A 116 -5.89 5.49 -24.03
CA TYR A 116 -5.54 4.12 -23.69
C TYR A 116 -6.79 3.28 -23.43
N ALA A 117 -6.73 2.00 -23.76
CA ALA A 117 -7.72 1.02 -23.34
C ALA A 117 -7.64 0.79 -21.82
N MET A 118 -8.67 0.14 -21.25
CA MET A 118 -8.71 -0.17 -19.81
C MET A 118 -7.53 -1.02 -19.32
N ASP A 119 -6.90 -1.78 -20.21
CA ASP A 119 -5.73 -2.61 -19.92
C ASP A 119 -4.40 -1.85 -20.12
N GLY A 120 -4.45 -0.54 -20.42
CA GLY A 120 -3.30 0.33 -20.64
C GLY A 120 -2.74 0.29 -22.06
N THR A 121 -3.33 -0.45 -22.98
CA THR A 121 -2.90 -0.45 -24.38
C THR A 121 -3.12 0.92 -25.01
N LEU A 122 -2.09 1.47 -25.66
CA LEU A 122 -2.18 2.75 -26.37
C LEU A 122 -3.07 2.57 -27.61
N LEU A 123 -4.14 3.37 -27.69
CA LEU A 123 -5.08 3.38 -28.82
C LEU A 123 -4.85 4.60 -29.71
N LYS A 124 -4.54 5.74 -29.10
CA LYS A 124 -4.20 7.00 -29.77
C LYS A 124 -2.97 7.60 -29.10
N ALA A 125 -1.89 7.76 -29.85
CA ALA A 125 -0.74 8.54 -29.41
C ALA A 125 -1.10 10.03 -29.29
N ASN A 126 -0.23 10.82 -28.68
CA ASN A 126 -0.41 12.27 -28.60
C ASN A 126 -0.66 12.92 -29.97
N ASP A 127 -1.32 14.07 -29.95
CA ASP A 127 -1.58 14.87 -31.17
C ASP A 127 -0.30 15.42 -31.82
N GLU A 128 0.82 15.36 -31.10
CA GLU A 128 2.15 15.83 -31.56
C GLU A 128 2.92 14.78 -32.38
N GLY A 129 2.37 13.56 -32.56
CA GLY A 129 2.93 12.55 -33.46
C GLY A 129 4.26 11.94 -32.99
N THR A 130 4.53 11.91 -31.69
CA THR A 130 5.83 11.43 -31.17
C THR A 130 5.97 9.91 -31.26
N ALA A 131 7.04 9.43 -31.89
CA ALA A 131 7.28 8.02 -32.20
C ALA A 131 7.63 7.12 -31.00
N ASN A 132 7.73 7.67 -29.78
CA ASN A 132 8.26 6.96 -28.60
C ASN A 132 7.24 6.72 -27.49
N GLN A 133 5.95 6.97 -27.74
CA GLN A 133 4.91 6.71 -26.77
C GLN A 133 4.51 5.23 -26.77
N GLY A 134 4.54 4.60 -25.59
CA GLY A 134 4.15 3.21 -25.40
C GLY A 134 2.87 3.02 -24.59
N ASN A 135 2.48 1.76 -24.41
CA ASN A 135 1.41 1.36 -23.47
C ASN A 135 1.72 1.83 -22.05
N LEU A 136 0.67 2.05 -21.24
CA LEU A 136 0.85 2.21 -19.80
C LEU A 136 1.47 0.93 -19.21
N PRO A 137 2.49 1.04 -18.35
CA PRO A 137 3.03 -0.11 -17.63
C PRO A 137 1.92 -0.88 -16.91
N LYS A 138 1.83 -2.18 -17.16
CA LYS A 138 0.84 -3.08 -16.56
C LYS A 138 1.39 -3.73 -15.31
N TYR A 139 0.51 -4.00 -14.35
CA TYR A 139 0.81 -4.76 -13.15
C TYR A 139 0.05 -6.08 -13.16
N ASN A 140 0.66 -7.14 -12.66
CA ASN A 140 -0.02 -8.42 -12.52
C ASN A 140 -1.10 -8.29 -11.45
N THR A 141 -2.28 -8.82 -11.76
CA THR A 141 -3.42 -8.82 -10.85
C THR A 141 -3.93 -10.23 -10.62
N SER A 142 -4.51 -10.45 -9.45
CA SER A 142 -5.39 -11.59 -9.19
C SER A 142 -6.55 -11.16 -8.30
N TYR A 143 -7.71 -11.79 -8.45
CA TYR A 143 -8.89 -11.47 -7.67
C TYR A 143 -9.47 -12.72 -7.02
N ALA A 144 -9.69 -12.64 -5.70
CA ALA A 144 -10.36 -13.69 -4.96
C ALA A 144 -10.98 -13.10 -3.68
N ASN A 145 -12.18 -13.59 -3.32
CA ASN A 145 -12.83 -13.26 -2.05
C ASN A 145 -12.97 -11.74 -1.79
N GLY A 146 -13.28 -10.93 -2.81
CA GLY A 146 -13.41 -9.48 -2.66
C GLY A 146 -12.09 -8.72 -2.50
N VAL A 147 -10.95 -9.37 -2.76
CA VAL A 147 -9.62 -8.77 -2.70
C VAL A 147 -8.94 -8.83 -4.06
N VAL A 148 -8.54 -7.66 -4.56
CA VAL A 148 -7.68 -7.49 -5.73
C VAL A 148 -6.25 -7.41 -5.24
N ARG A 149 -5.43 -8.37 -5.65
CA ARG A 149 -4.00 -8.43 -5.42
C ARG A 149 -3.27 -7.85 -6.61
N ILE A 150 -2.37 -6.91 -6.41
CA ILE A 150 -1.55 -6.26 -7.45
C ILE A 150 -0.08 -6.44 -7.12
N GLU A 151 0.73 -6.91 -8.06
CA GLU A 151 2.18 -7.01 -7.92
C GLU A 151 2.90 -5.73 -8.41
N LEU A 152 3.69 -5.11 -7.54
CA LEU A 152 4.42 -3.85 -7.77
C LEU A 152 5.92 -4.03 -7.51
N PRO A 153 6.72 -4.48 -8.49
CA PRO A 153 8.12 -4.87 -8.29
C PRO A 153 9.04 -3.86 -7.59
N SER A 154 8.69 -2.58 -7.54
CA SER A 154 9.48 -1.48 -6.93
C SER A 154 9.18 -1.20 -5.45
N LEU A 155 8.24 -1.91 -4.81
CA LEU A 155 7.70 -1.50 -3.50
C LEU A 155 8.66 -1.73 -2.31
N ASN A 156 9.48 -2.79 -2.33
CA ASN A 156 10.54 -3.16 -1.37
C ASN A 156 10.36 -2.65 0.08
N PHE A 157 9.21 -2.95 0.71
CA PHE A 157 9.00 -2.61 2.12
C PHE A 157 9.63 -3.64 3.04
N LYS A 158 10.41 -3.16 4.01
CA LYS A 158 10.98 -3.97 5.09
C LYS A 158 10.90 -3.18 6.41
N LEU A 159 10.46 -3.84 7.48
CA LEU A 159 10.76 -3.39 8.84
C LEU A 159 12.25 -3.66 9.05
N ASN A 160 13.01 -2.62 9.39
CA ASN A 160 14.44 -2.79 9.64
C ASN A 160 14.66 -3.44 11.01
N THR A 161 13.96 -2.97 12.04
CA THR A 161 14.06 -3.50 13.42
C THR A 161 12.83 -3.17 14.26
N VAL A 162 12.57 -4.01 15.27
CA VAL A 162 11.67 -3.72 16.40
C VAL A 162 12.44 -3.94 17.69
N PHE A 163 12.41 -2.98 18.61
CA PHE A 163 13.06 -3.12 19.92
C PHE A 163 12.29 -2.37 21.02
N ILE A 164 12.49 -2.80 22.27
CA ILE A 164 11.94 -2.11 23.45
C ILE A 164 12.80 -0.87 23.71
N GLN A 165 12.20 0.31 23.54
CA GLN A 165 12.81 1.61 23.81
C GLN A 165 12.88 1.90 25.31
N SER A 166 11.80 1.62 26.05
CA SER A 166 11.74 1.77 27.51
C SER A 166 10.69 0.83 28.11
N GLU A 167 10.82 0.55 29.41
CA GLU A 167 9.87 -0.27 30.16
C GLU A 167 9.68 0.33 31.56
N VAL A 168 8.42 0.50 31.96
CA VAL A 168 8.01 1.01 33.28
C VAL A 168 6.85 0.15 33.77
N GLY A 169 7.12 -0.70 34.77
CA GLY A 169 6.16 -1.71 35.21
C GLY A 169 5.80 -2.66 34.05
N ASN A 170 4.50 -2.85 33.80
CA ASN A 170 4.01 -3.65 32.67
C ASN A 170 3.88 -2.87 31.36
N SER A 171 4.22 -1.57 31.36
CA SER A 171 4.16 -0.74 30.16
C SER A 171 5.51 -0.77 29.44
N LYS A 172 5.49 -1.15 28.17
CA LYS A 172 6.64 -1.17 27.28
C LYS A 172 6.42 -0.13 26.19
N ARG A 173 7.45 0.64 25.89
CA ARG A 173 7.48 1.48 24.69
C ARG A 173 8.32 0.80 23.64
N LEU A 174 7.74 0.58 22.48
CA LEU A 174 8.36 -0.14 21.37
C LEU A 174 8.76 0.87 20.29
N ALA A 175 9.96 0.71 19.75
CA ALA A 175 10.44 1.44 18.59
C ALA A 175 10.31 0.55 17.35
N LEU A 176 9.50 0.99 16.38
CA LEU A 176 9.28 0.32 15.11
C LEU A 176 10.05 1.07 14.01
N ASN A 177 11.20 0.57 13.59
CA ASN A 177 12.03 1.20 12.55
C ASN A 177 11.77 0.59 11.17
N TYR A 178 11.54 1.43 10.18
CA TYR A 178 11.22 1.02 8.81
C TYR A 178 11.73 2.02 7.79
N ASN A 179 11.93 1.57 6.55
CA ASN A 179 12.18 2.47 5.43
C ASN A 179 10.86 3.05 4.94
N GLN A 180 10.66 4.35 5.13
CA GLN A 180 9.51 5.04 4.56
C GLN A 180 9.77 5.35 3.08
N ARG A 181 8.72 5.54 2.30
CA ARG A 181 8.75 5.94 0.90
C ARG A 181 8.36 7.40 0.80
N LEU A 182 9.15 8.19 0.07
CA LEU A 182 8.83 9.57 -0.28
C LEU A 182 7.40 9.65 -0.82
N GLY A 183 6.60 10.57 -0.29
CA GLY A 183 5.21 10.77 -0.70
C GLY A 183 4.18 9.85 -0.02
N ALA A 184 4.59 8.85 0.76
CA ALA A 184 3.66 7.95 1.43
C ALA A 184 3.23 8.45 2.82
N ARG A 185 2.10 7.93 3.29
CA ARG A 185 1.65 8.03 4.69
C ARG A 185 1.53 6.65 5.30
N TYR A 186 1.70 6.57 6.62
CA TYR A 186 1.73 5.29 7.35
C TYR A 186 0.86 5.33 8.60
N LYS A 187 0.31 4.17 8.97
CA LYS A 187 -0.40 3.94 10.23
C LYS A 187 0.09 2.65 10.89
N VAL A 188 -0.21 2.47 12.17
CA VAL A 188 0.18 1.29 12.93
C VAL A 188 -1.05 0.44 13.27
N ARG A 189 -0.93 -0.88 13.11
CA ARG A 189 -1.91 -1.85 13.61
C ARG A 189 -1.30 -2.81 14.62
N TYR A 190 -2.16 -3.39 15.45
CA TYR A 190 -1.81 -4.46 16.37
C TYR A 190 -2.78 -5.63 16.23
N THR A 191 -2.27 -6.84 16.41
CA THR A 191 -3.09 -8.03 16.67
C THR A 191 -2.44 -8.91 17.74
N PRO A 192 -3.21 -9.52 18.66
CA PRO A 192 -2.65 -10.41 19.69
C PRO A 192 -2.14 -11.74 19.14
N ASP A 193 -2.65 -12.17 17.99
CA ASP A 193 -2.33 -13.42 17.35
C ASP A 193 -2.57 -13.32 15.84
N LEU A 194 -2.16 -14.34 15.10
CA LEU A 194 -2.32 -14.27 13.65
C LEU A 194 -3.80 -14.36 13.22
N ILE A 195 -4.73 -14.87 14.05
CA ILE A 195 -6.11 -15.15 13.61
C ILE A 195 -7.02 -13.94 13.83
N THR A 196 -6.72 -13.11 14.80
CA THR A 196 -7.51 -11.94 15.16
C THR A 196 -7.26 -10.80 14.15
N PRO A 197 -8.32 -10.15 13.62
CA PRO A 197 -8.15 -9.00 12.73
C PRO A 197 -7.35 -7.85 13.41
N PRO A 198 -6.34 -7.27 12.73
CA PRO A 198 -5.57 -6.17 13.30
C PRO A 198 -6.40 -4.90 13.55
N VAL A 199 -6.18 -4.26 14.68
CA VAL A 199 -6.83 -3.00 15.09
C VAL A 199 -5.87 -1.82 15.03
N ALA A 200 -6.39 -0.60 14.83
CA ALA A 200 -5.57 0.61 14.79
C ALA A 200 -4.91 0.90 16.16
N VAL A 201 -3.67 1.36 16.14
CA VAL A 201 -2.92 1.75 17.34
C VAL A 201 -2.34 3.14 17.15
N ASN A 202 -2.50 3.98 18.18
CA ASN A 202 -1.88 5.28 18.20
C ASN A 202 -0.38 5.16 18.48
N PHE A 203 0.40 6.06 17.90
CA PHE A 203 1.85 6.08 18.05
C PHE A 203 2.37 7.50 18.26
N ALA A 204 3.64 7.61 18.63
CA ALA A 204 4.36 8.87 18.71
C ALA A 204 5.46 8.92 17.65
N LEU A 205 5.86 10.14 17.29
CA LEU A 205 6.96 10.40 16.35
C LEU A 205 8.33 10.51 17.03
N THR A 206 8.35 10.60 18.36
CA THR A 206 9.58 10.74 19.16
C THR A 206 9.56 9.77 20.34
N ALA A 207 10.74 9.42 20.84
CA ALA A 207 10.91 8.42 21.90
C ALA A 207 10.20 8.78 23.20
N GLY A 208 10.09 10.07 23.56
CA GLY A 208 9.40 10.54 24.76
C GLY A 208 8.04 11.20 24.51
N GLY A 209 7.56 11.25 23.26
CA GLY A 209 6.32 11.95 22.91
C GLY A 209 5.06 11.20 23.32
N VAL A 210 3.92 11.88 23.36
CA VAL A 210 2.62 11.23 23.60
C VAL A 210 2.23 10.41 22.36
N ALA A 211 1.77 9.16 22.55
CA ALA A 211 1.29 8.29 21.48
C ALA A 211 -0.16 8.68 21.07
N ASN A 212 -0.29 9.80 20.36
CA ASN A 212 -1.58 10.37 19.94
C ASN A 212 -1.75 10.46 18.41
N GLN A 213 -0.78 9.98 17.63
CA GLN A 213 -0.86 9.98 16.17
C GLN A 213 -1.57 8.71 15.70
N THR A 214 -2.53 8.86 14.80
CA THR A 214 -3.19 7.75 14.11
C THR A 214 -2.56 7.45 12.75
N GLN A 215 -1.87 8.44 12.16
CA GLN A 215 -1.25 8.38 10.85
C GLN A 215 -0.09 9.39 10.74
N THR A 216 0.92 9.10 9.92
CA THR A 216 2.02 10.04 9.66
C THR A 216 1.59 11.15 8.71
N ALA A 217 2.26 12.30 8.80
CA ALA A 217 2.33 13.23 7.68
C ALA A 217 2.96 12.54 6.44
N VAL A 218 2.75 13.15 5.27
CA VAL A 218 3.40 12.72 4.02
C VAL A 218 4.91 12.70 4.21
N ALA A 219 5.53 11.58 3.90
CA ALA A 219 6.98 11.43 3.98
C ALA A 219 7.66 12.34 2.95
N THR A 220 8.74 13.01 3.37
CA THR A 220 9.53 13.93 2.53
C THR A 220 10.88 13.37 2.12
N SER A 221 11.16 12.11 2.44
CA SER A 221 12.36 11.38 2.00
C SER A 221 12.12 9.86 2.05
N ASN A 222 13.06 9.10 1.48
CA ASN A 222 13.11 7.64 1.60
C ASN A 222 13.90 7.15 2.83
N ASN A 223 14.22 8.05 3.78
CA ASN A 223 15.05 7.71 4.92
C ASN A 223 14.30 6.85 5.94
N ALA A 224 15.04 6.00 6.66
CA ALA A 224 14.49 5.23 7.75
C ALA A 224 13.80 6.13 8.79
N ARG A 225 12.67 5.66 9.32
CA ARG A 225 11.87 6.35 10.34
C ARG A 225 11.54 5.39 11.46
N THR A 226 11.40 5.93 12.66
CA THR A 226 10.96 5.18 13.83
C THR A 226 9.61 5.71 14.32
N LEU A 227 8.64 4.81 14.48
CA LEU A 227 7.39 5.08 15.19
C LEU A 227 7.46 4.45 16.57
N TYR A 228 6.87 5.10 17.57
CA TYR A 228 6.86 4.59 18.94
C TYR A 228 5.46 4.24 19.39
N VAL A 229 5.24 3.01 19.83
CA VAL A 229 3.95 2.57 20.37
C VAL A 229 4.10 2.17 21.83
N ASP A 230 3.12 2.56 22.64
CA ASP A 230 3.01 2.11 24.02
C ASP A 230 2.21 0.80 24.04
N SER A 231 2.68 -0.19 24.79
CA SER A 231 2.10 -1.52 24.86
C SER A 231 2.09 -2.05 26.28
N THR A 232 0.95 -2.55 26.72
CA THR A 232 0.82 -3.34 27.95
C THR A 232 0.69 -4.84 27.66
N GLN A 233 0.84 -5.23 26.40
CA GLN A 233 0.62 -6.59 25.94
C GLN A 233 1.89 -7.43 26.15
N SER A 234 1.72 -8.66 26.65
CA SER A 234 2.84 -9.60 26.80
C SER A 234 3.29 -10.23 25.48
N ARG A 235 2.39 -10.23 24.48
CA ARG A 235 2.65 -10.74 23.13
C ARG A 235 1.76 -10.10 22.07
N GLY A 236 2.14 -10.32 20.82
CA GLY A 236 1.34 -10.00 19.64
C GLY A 236 2.19 -9.46 18.51
N PHE A 237 1.55 -8.92 17.49
CA PHE A 237 2.20 -8.43 16.28
C PHE A 237 1.83 -6.98 16.00
N TYR A 238 2.83 -6.19 15.61
CA TYR A 238 2.64 -4.84 15.12
C TYR A 238 2.91 -4.78 13.62
N PHE A 239 2.11 -3.96 12.93
CA PHE A 239 2.18 -3.74 11.50
C PHE A 239 2.36 -2.26 11.22
N ILE A 240 3.23 -1.94 10.27
CA ILE A 240 3.25 -0.62 9.65
C ILE A 240 2.55 -0.74 8.30
N GLU A 241 1.40 -0.09 8.17
CA GLU A 241 0.58 -0.11 6.97
C GLU A 241 0.76 1.21 6.20
N MET A 242 1.08 1.12 4.91
CA MET A 242 0.98 2.26 4.00
C MET A 242 -0.50 2.60 3.75
N VAL A 243 -0.82 3.88 3.74
CA VAL A 243 -2.15 4.35 3.39
C VAL A 243 -2.26 4.51 1.88
N VAL A 244 -3.26 3.83 1.30
CA VAL A 244 -3.64 3.98 -0.11
C VAL A 244 -4.82 4.95 -0.18
N GLU A 245 -4.68 6.01 -0.96
CA GLU A 245 -5.69 7.06 -1.10
C GLU A 245 -6.37 6.94 -2.47
N THR A 246 -7.71 7.06 -2.50
CA THR A 246 -8.44 7.22 -3.76
C THR A 246 -8.29 8.66 -4.21
N GLU A 247 -7.79 8.88 -5.42
CA GLU A 247 -7.67 10.22 -5.99
C GLU A 247 -8.87 10.57 -6.86
N VAL A 248 -9.31 9.62 -7.70
CA VAL A 248 -10.44 9.76 -8.61
C VAL A 248 -11.16 8.41 -8.70
N ALA A 249 -12.48 8.44 -8.79
CA ALA A 249 -13.30 7.25 -8.97
C ALA A 249 -14.42 7.54 -9.96
N TYR A 250 -14.60 6.63 -10.92
CA TYR A 250 -15.70 6.69 -11.88
C TYR A 250 -16.55 5.43 -11.75
N SER A 251 -17.86 5.66 -11.67
CA SER A 251 -18.85 4.60 -11.79
C SER A 251 -19.09 4.32 -13.27
N PRO A 252 -19.50 3.09 -13.63
CA PRO A 252 -19.92 2.77 -14.99
C PRO A 252 -21.12 3.61 -15.47
#